data_AF-A0A2P2DV56-F1
#
_entry.id   AF-A0A2P2DV56-F1
#
_cell.length_a   1.000
_cell.length_b   1.000
_cell.length_c   1.000
_cell.angle_alpha   90.00
_cell.angle_beta   90.00
_cell.angle_gamma   90.00
#
_symmetry.space_group_name_H-M   'P 1'
#
loop_
_entity.id
_entity.type
_entity.pdbx_description
1 polymer ?
#
loop_
_entity_poly.entity_id
_entity_poly.type
_entity_poly.pdbx_seq_one_letter_code
_entity_poly.pdbx_strand_id
1 'polypeptide(L)'
;MKEDISIFSDESKTNELLKIRTESIIDFSGTYEVIDASTKEKVGSLRRKGFKSILKDEWEVLDANGQTIALLAEDSLFKALLRRILTNLVPQTFYITASGNTLGIFKQTFNPFLPQFRVDFSMDTGNVLDRRLGIAALTLLQIIEGKQS
;
A
#
# COMPACT_ATOMS: atom_id res chain seq x y z
N MET A 1 4.83 19.07 8.24
CA MET A 1 4.11 19.27 6.97
C MET A 1 3.10 18.14 6.85
N LYS A 2 1.80 18.42 6.73
CA LYS A 2 0.78 17.38 6.53
C LYS A 2 0.75 17.05 5.04
N GLU A 3 1.02 15.81 4.67
CA GLU A 3 0.87 15.38 3.28
C GLU A 3 -0.59 15.02 3.02
N ASP A 4 -1.09 15.52 1.90
CA ASP A 4 -2.44 15.29 1.39
C ASP A 4 -2.31 14.76 -0.04
N ILE A 5 -2.86 13.58 -0.30
CA ILE A 5 -2.76 12.89 -1.59
C ILE A 5 -4.18 12.67 -2.11
N SER A 6 -4.45 13.13 -3.32
CA SER A 6 -5.71 12.91 -4.01
C SER A 6 -5.53 11.92 -5.15
N ILE A 7 -6.40 10.92 -5.20
CA ILE A 7 -6.47 9.92 -6.27
C ILE A 7 -7.65 10.29 -7.17
N PHE A 8 -7.41 10.36 -8.47
CA PHE A 8 -8.42 10.69 -9.48
C PHE A 8 -8.68 9.48 -10.39
N SER A 9 -9.81 9.49 -11.11
CA SER A 9 -10.13 8.45 -12.08
C SER A 9 -9.17 8.38 -13.26
N ASP A 10 -8.60 9.53 -13.62
CA ASP A 10 -7.76 9.70 -14.80
C ASP A 10 -6.93 11.00 -14.70
N GLU A 11 -6.14 11.25 -15.74
CA GLU A 11 -5.21 12.37 -15.84
C GLU A 11 -5.88 13.75 -15.96
N SER A 12 -7.18 13.82 -16.29
CA SER A 12 -7.92 15.10 -16.32
C SER A 12 -8.09 15.71 -14.93
N LYS A 13 -7.99 14.89 -13.88
CA LYS A 13 -8.17 15.27 -12.47
C LYS A 13 -9.52 15.95 -12.18
N THR A 14 -10.55 15.61 -12.96
CA THR A 14 -11.90 16.17 -12.80
C THR A 14 -12.73 15.40 -11.79
N ASN A 15 -12.48 14.10 -11.62
CA ASN A 15 -13.21 13.23 -10.72
C ASN A 15 -12.26 12.63 -9.66
N GLU A 16 -12.29 13.22 -8.46
CA GLU A 16 -11.56 12.73 -7.30
C GLU A 16 -12.27 11.49 -6.74
N LEU A 17 -11.52 10.40 -6.55
CA LEU A 17 -12.03 9.12 -6.04
C LEU A 17 -11.74 8.94 -4.56
N LEU A 18 -10.49 9.19 -4.15
CA LEU A 18 -10.03 8.98 -2.78
C LEU A 18 -9.12 10.12 -2.36
N LYS A 19 -9.15 10.39 -1.05
CA LYS A 19 -8.26 11.33 -0.41
C LYS A 19 -7.51 10.65 0.73
N ILE A 20 -6.18 10.73 0.71
CA ILE A 20 -5.31 10.16 1.73
C ILE A 20 -4.71 11.29 2.54
N ARG A 21 -5.01 11.32 3.84
CA ARG A 21 -4.54 12.36 4.76
C ARG A 21 -3.63 11.78 5.80
N THR A 22 -2.55 12.48 6.08
CA THR A 22 -1.69 12.15 7.21
C THR A 22 -2.34 12.63 8.51
N GLU A 23 -2.70 11.70 9.40
CA GLU A 23 -3.30 12.03 10.70
C GLU A 23 -2.21 12.51 11.67
N SER A 24 -1.17 11.69 11.85
CA SER A 24 -0.03 11.98 12.70
C SER A 24 1.24 11.33 12.16
N ILE A 25 2.34 12.08 12.15
CA ILE A 25 3.70 11.55 12.02
C ILE A 25 4.33 11.75 13.39
N ILE A 26 4.13 10.79 14.30
CA ILE A 26 4.80 10.78 15.59
C ILE A 26 5.67 9.53 15.63
N ASP A 27 6.95 9.72 15.96
CA ASP A 27 7.94 8.69 16.25
C ASP A 27 7.80 7.39 15.44
N PHE A 28 8.11 7.49 14.15
CA PHE A 28 8.44 6.37 13.27
C PHE A 28 7.31 5.43 12.83
N SER A 29 6.03 5.80 13.03
CA SER A 29 4.88 5.11 12.45
C SER A 29 3.87 6.10 11.86
N GLY A 30 3.90 6.27 10.54
CA GLY A 30 2.93 7.13 9.84
C GLY A 30 1.57 6.44 9.75
N THR A 31 0.51 7.10 10.22
CA THR A 31 -0.88 6.67 9.99
C THR A 31 -1.55 7.61 8.99
N TYR A 32 -2.14 7.01 7.97
CA TYR A 32 -2.74 7.69 6.84
C TYR A 32 -4.22 7.30 6.75
N GLU A 33 -5.12 8.26 6.88
CA GLU A 33 -6.55 8.01 6.70
C GLU A 33 -6.93 8.03 5.23
N VAL A 34 -7.79 7.09 4.83
CA VAL A 34 -8.34 7.00 3.48
C VAL A 34 -9.80 7.40 3.53
N ILE A 35 -10.15 8.43 2.76
CA ILE A 35 -11.47 9.04 2.73
C ILE A 35 -12.03 8.89 1.32
N ASP A 36 -13.29 8.48 1.23
CA ASP A 36 -14.02 8.48 -0.04
C ASP A 36 -14.32 9.92 -0.46
N ALA A 37 -13.90 10.31 -1.65
CA ALA A 37 -14.05 11.70 -2.08
C ALA A 37 -15.51 12.06 -2.40
N SER A 38 -16.34 11.07 -2.76
CA SER A 38 -17.76 11.29 -3.06
C SER A 38 -18.61 11.41 -1.80
N THR A 39 -18.44 10.49 -0.83
CA THR A 39 -19.25 10.47 0.39
C THR A 39 -18.65 11.27 1.54
N LYS A 40 -17.36 11.61 1.46
CA LYS A 40 -16.55 12.22 2.53
C LYS A 40 -16.41 11.33 3.78
N GLU A 41 -16.79 10.06 3.68
CA GLU A 41 -16.67 9.11 4.78
C GLU A 41 -15.26 8.51 4.86
N LYS A 42 -14.84 8.18 6.08
CA LYS A 42 -13.62 7.41 6.31
C LYS A 42 -13.84 5.98 5.85
N VAL A 43 -13.06 5.55 4.88
CA VAL A 43 -13.01 4.14 4.44
C VAL A 43 -12.22 3.31 5.44
N GLY A 44 -11.13 3.87 5.95
CA GLY A 44 -10.23 3.22 6.89
C GLY A 44 -8.91 3.96 7.01
N SER A 45 -7.88 3.25 7.48
CA SER A 45 -6.55 3.83 7.65
C SER A 45 -5.46 2.83 7.27
N LEU A 46 -4.31 3.38 6.88
CA LEU A 46 -3.10 2.63 6.55
C LEU A 46 -2.02 3.06 7.54
N ARG A 47 -1.53 2.12 8.34
CA ARG A 47 -0.54 2.40 9.38
C ARG A 47 0.76 1.68 9.06
N ARG A 48 1.83 2.46 8.91
CA ARG A 48 3.18 1.89 8.75
C ARG A 48 3.66 1.35 10.09
N LYS A 49 4.15 0.10 10.12
CA LYS A 49 4.80 -0.45 11.32
C LYS A 49 6.25 0.02 11.40
N GLY A 50 6.59 0.73 12.48
CA GLY A 50 7.95 1.20 12.76
C GLY A 50 8.87 0.12 13.37
N PHE A 51 10.12 0.08 12.90
CA PHE A 51 11.37 -0.45 13.49
C PHE A 51 11.39 -1.72 14.38
N LYS A 52 10.62 -2.78 14.10
CA LYS A 52 11.06 -4.13 14.53
C LYS A 52 12.06 -4.80 13.59
N SER A 53 12.33 -4.23 12.42
CA SER A 53 13.44 -4.66 11.59
C SER A 53 13.80 -3.58 10.58
N ILE A 54 15.09 -3.27 10.46
CA ILE A 54 15.73 -2.32 9.53
C ILE A 54 15.52 -2.73 8.03
N LEU A 55 14.57 -3.62 7.73
CA LEU A 55 14.52 -4.40 6.48
C LEU A 55 13.12 -4.67 5.90
N LYS A 56 12.01 -4.14 6.45
CA LYS A 56 10.66 -4.44 5.92
C LYS A 56 9.70 -3.27 5.97
N ASP A 57 9.18 -2.88 4.81
CA ASP A 57 7.98 -2.07 4.66
C ASP A 57 6.75 -2.94 4.93
N GLU A 58 6.37 -3.05 6.20
CA GLU A 58 5.11 -3.67 6.63
C GLU A 58 4.09 -2.58 6.98
N TRP A 59 2.88 -2.76 6.47
CA TRP A 59 1.75 -1.87 6.67
C TRP A 59 0.57 -2.65 7.24
N GLU A 60 -0.11 -2.05 8.19
CA GLU A 60 -1.42 -2.50 8.64
C GLU A 60 -2.50 -1.78 7.85
N VAL A 61 -3.48 -2.54 7.39
CA VAL A 61 -4.72 -2.02 6.84
C VAL A 61 -5.79 -2.09 7.93
N LEU A 62 -6.33 -0.93 8.28
CA LEU A 62 -7.33 -0.76 9.31
C LEU A 62 -8.67 -0.39 8.66
N ASP A 63 -9.76 -0.93 9.19
CA ASP A 63 -11.11 -0.53 8.80
C ASP A 63 -11.47 0.88 9.30
N ALA A 64 -12.69 1.34 8.99
CA ALA A 64 -13.18 2.64 9.43
C ALA A 64 -13.22 2.83 10.96
N ASN A 65 -13.31 1.72 11.72
CA ASN A 65 -13.33 1.71 13.18
C ASN A 65 -11.92 1.67 13.80
N GLY A 66 -10.87 1.56 12.98
CA GLY A 66 -9.50 1.44 13.44
C GLY A 66 -9.10 0.02 13.86
N GLN A 67 -9.86 -1.00 13.47
CA GLN A 67 -9.49 -2.39 13.67
C GLN A 67 -8.60 -2.85 12.52
N THR A 68 -7.44 -3.43 12.83
CA THR A 68 -6.59 -4.08 11.81
C THR A 68 -7.35 -5.24 11.18
N ILE A 69 -7.51 -5.20 9.85
CA ILE A 69 -8.19 -6.22 9.04
C ILE A 69 -7.23 -6.98 8.12
N ALA A 70 -6.10 -6.37 7.75
CA ALA A 70 -5.09 -7.02 6.91
C ALA A 70 -3.69 -6.45 7.14
N LEU A 71 -2.68 -7.17 6.65
CA LEU A 71 -1.28 -6.78 6.62
C LEU A 71 -0.80 -6.75 5.17
N LEU A 72 -0.09 -5.69 4.80
CA LEU A 72 0.59 -5.53 3.53
C LEU A 72 2.10 -5.60 3.75
N ALA A 73 2.77 -6.53 3.06
CA ALA A 73 4.22 -6.70 3.19
C ALA A 73 4.86 -7.18 1.88
N GLU A 74 6.12 -6.80 1.67
CA GLU A 74 6.96 -7.30 0.58
C GLU A 74 7.32 -8.79 0.78
N ASP A 75 7.45 -9.55 -0.32
CA ASP A 75 7.88 -10.94 -0.27
C ASP A 75 9.28 -11.12 0.36
N SER A 76 9.32 -11.86 1.47
CA SER A 76 10.60 -12.19 2.12
C SER A 76 11.45 -13.20 1.35
N LEU A 77 10.84 -14.05 0.51
CA LEU A 77 11.56 -15.05 -0.30
C LEU A 77 12.44 -14.39 -1.37
N PHE A 78 12.00 -13.23 -1.87
CA PHE A 78 12.71 -12.46 -2.87
C PHE A 78 14.07 -11.96 -2.37
N LYS A 79 14.18 -11.49 -1.12
CA LYS A 79 15.45 -11.06 -0.50
C LYS A 79 16.44 -12.21 -0.28
N ALA A 80 15.96 -13.45 -0.14
CA ALA A 80 16.80 -14.63 -0.02
C ALA A 80 17.37 -15.05 -1.39
N LEU A 81 16.56 -14.95 -2.46
CA LEU A 81 16.98 -15.27 -3.83
C LEU A 81 17.86 -14.17 -4.45
N LEU A 82 17.58 -12.90 -4.14
CA LEU A 82 18.27 -11.73 -4.70
C LEU A 82 19.73 -11.59 -4.26
N ARG A 83 20.08 -12.12 -3.08
CA ARG A 83 21.49 -12.17 -2.60
C ARG A 83 22.42 -12.95 -3.53
N ARG A 84 21.88 -13.72 -4.49
CA ARG A 84 22.63 -14.62 -5.35
C ARG A 84 22.81 -14.13 -6.80
N ILE A 85 22.08 -13.12 -7.30
CA ILE A 85 21.94 -12.91 -8.77
C ILE A 85 21.75 -11.44 -9.27
N LEU A 86 22.54 -10.43 -8.87
CA LEU A 86 22.74 -9.17 -9.65
C LEU A 86 21.72 -7.99 -9.49
N THR A 87 22.29 -6.76 -9.43
CA THR A 87 21.83 -5.39 -9.84
C THR A 87 20.47 -4.76 -9.41
N ASN A 88 20.44 -3.41 -9.36
CA ASN A 88 19.38 -2.47 -8.90
C ASN A 88 18.03 -2.48 -9.66
N LEU A 89 17.59 -3.59 -10.25
CA LEU A 89 16.48 -3.61 -11.22
C LEU A 89 15.43 -4.69 -10.96
N VAL A 90 15.23 -5.06 -9.70
CA VAL A 90 14.50 -6.29 -9.38
C VAL A 90 13.05 -5.96 -9.01
N PRO A 91 12.04 -6.50 -9.73
CA PRO A 91 10.65 -6.15 -9.51
C PRO A 91 10.15 -6.61 -8.16
N GLN A 92 9.45 -5.73 -7.46
CA GLN A 92 8.89 -6.04 -6.17
C GLN A 92 7.53 -6.73 -6.26
N THR A 93 7.24 -7.59 -5.28
CA THR A 93 5.92 -8.17 -5.09
C THR A 93 5.49 -7.97 -3.64
N PHE A 94 4.31 -7.41 -3.45
CA PHE A 94 3.68 -7.24 -2.15
C PHE A 94 2.45 -8.11 -2.04
N TYR A 95 2.20 -8.60 -0.83
CA TYR A 95 1.04 -9.40 -0.49
C TYR A 95 0.22 -8.67 0.56
N ILE A 96 -1.09 -8.62 0.34
CA ILE A 96 -2.06 -8.28 1.37
C ILE A 96 -2.58 -9.60 1.94
N THR A 97 -2.47 -9.76 3.26
CA THR A 97 -2.83 -11.00 3.95
C THR A 97 -3.71 -10.71 5.16
N ALA A 98 -4.65 -11.61 5.44
CA ALA A 98 -5.46 -11.60 6.66
C ALA A 98 -5.59 -13.03 7.19
N SER A 99 -5.32 -13.21 8.48
CA SER A 99 -5.39 -14.52 9.14
C SER A 99 -4.62 -15.63 8.42
N GLY A 100 -3.48 -15.29 7.80
CA GLY A 100 -2.63 -16.23 7.04
C GLY A 100 -3.07 -16.49 5.60
N ASN A 101 -4.22 -15.96 5.16
CA ASN A 101 -4.70 -16.07 3.78
C ASN A 101 -4.32 -14.82 2.98
N THR A 102 -3.95 -15.00 1.71
CA THR A 102 -3.71 -13.90 0.80
C THR A 102 -5.04 -13.31 0.32
N LEU A 103 -5.22 -12.01 0.51
CA LEU A 103 -6.36 -11.25 0.02
C LEU A 103 -6.05 -10.57 -1.32
N GLY A 104 -4.80 -10.15 -1.53
CA GLY A 104 -4.39 -9.54 -2.78
C GLY A 104 -2.89 -9.52 -3.00
N ILE A 105 -2.50 -9.31 -4.25
CA ILE A 105 -1.11 -9.25 -4.70
C ILE A 105 -0.89 -7.98 -5.53
N PHE A 106 0.18 -7.26 -5.22
CA PHE A 106 0.72 -6.19 -6.06
C PHE A 106 2.02 -6.66 -6.66
N LYS A 107 2.06 -6.85 -7.97
CA LYS A 107 3.25 -7.33 -8.69
C LYS A 107 3.76 -6.26 -9.63
N GLN A 108 4.99 -5.80 -9.40
CA GLN A 108 5.65 -4.86 -10.27
C GLN A 108 6.07 -5.55 -11.59
N THR A 109 5.91 -4.88 -12.70
CA THR A 109 6.42 -5.33 -14.00
C THR A 109 7.92 -5.11 -14.10
N PHE A 110 8.64 -6.01 -14.75
CA PHE A 110 10.04 -5.80 -15.15
C PHE A 110 10.11 -4.85 -16.36
N ASN A 111 9.94 -3.55 -16.12
CA ASN A 111 10.08 -2.49 -17.12
C ASN A 111 10.92 -1.35 -16.54
N PRO A 112 12.15 -1.12 -17.03
CA PRO A 112 13.06 -0.11 -16.49
C PRO A 112 12.64 1.35 -16.78
N PHE A 113 11.70 1.58 -17.72
CA PHE A 113 11.29 2.93 -18.14
C PHE A 113 9.94 3.34 -17.57
N LEU A 114 8.99 2.41 -17.52
CA LEU A 114 7.66 2.65 -16.98
C LEU A 114 7.21 1.45 -16.13
N PRO A 115 7.72 1.32 -14.90
CA PRO A 115 7.29 0.27 -14.00
C PRO A 115 5.81 0.46 -13.65
N GLN A 116 5.04 -0.61 -13.75
CA GLN A 116 3.62 -0.66 -13.39
C GLN A 116 3.41 -1.72 -12.33
N PHE A 117 2.41 -1.51 -11.48
CA PHE A 117 1.93 -2.55 -10.57
C PHE A 117 0.66 -3.18 -11.13
N ARG A 118 0.69 -4.51 -11.25
CA ARG A 118 -0.52 -5.31 -11.48
C ARG A 118 -1.11 -5.66 -10.14
N VAL A 119 -2.39 -5.34 -9.97
CA VAL A 119 -3.13 -5.54 -8.73
C VAL A 119 -4.16 -6.64 -8.94
N ASP A 120 -4.16 -7.63 -8.06
CA ASP A 120 -5.11 -8.74 -8.08
C ASP A 120 -5.68 -8.93 -6.67
N PHE A 121 -7.01 -8.85 -6.55
CA PHE A 121 -7.76 -9.09 -5.32
C PHE A 121 -8.69 -10.31 -5.41
N SER A 122 -8.53 -11.14 -6.45
CA SER A 122 -9.42 -12.29 -6.71
C SER A 122 -9.45 -13.32 -5.59
N MET A 123 -8.41 -13.37 -4.74
CA MET A 123 -8.32 -14.28 -3.61
C MET A 123 -9.15 -13.86 -2.40
N ASP A 124 -9.54 -12.58 -2.29
CA ASP A 124 -10.40 -12.09 -1.22
C ASP A 124 -11.88 -12.38 -1.51
N THR A 125 -12.21 -13.67 -1.48
CA THR A 125 -13.56 -14.21 -1.69
C THR A 125 -14.54 -13.81 -0.59
N GLY A 126 -14.04 -13.43 0.59
CA GLY A 126 -14.85 -12.98 1.72
C GLY A 126 -15.17 -11.48 1.71
N ASN A 127 -14.64 -10.71 0.74
CA ASN A 127 -14.70 -9.25 0.74
C ASN A 127 -14.21 -8.64 2.07
N VAL A 128 -13.17 -9.23 2.66
CA VAL A 128 -12.57 -8.75 3.91
C VAL A 128 -11.92 -7.38 3.69
N LEU A 129 -11.35 -7.15 2.51
CA LEU A 129 -10.64 -5.92 2.18
C LEU A 129 -11.48 -5.03 1.26
N ASP A 130 -11.82 -3.83 1.74
CA ASP A 130 -12.30 -2.77 0.86
C ASP A 130 -11.23 -2.43 -0.19
N ARG A 131 -11.59 -2.55 -1.48
CA ARG A 131 -10.67 -2.36 -2.61
C ARG A 131 -10.07 -0.96 -2.64
N ARG A 132 -10.79 0.05 -2.14
CA ARG A 132 -10.29 1.43 -2.02
C ARG A 132 -9.07 1.50 -1.11
N LEU A 133 -9.05 0.73 -0.01
CA LEU A 133 -7.90 0.64 0.88
C LEU A 133 -6.70 -0.01 0.20
N GLY A 134 -6.95 -1.05 -0.61
CA GLY A 134 -5.89 -1.70 -1.41
C GLY A 134 -5.25 -0.74 -2.41
N ILE A 135 -6.06 0.02 -3.17
CA ILE A 135 -5.55 1.02 -4.11
C ILE A 135 -4.79 2.15 -3.39
N ALA A 136 -5.35 2.68 -2.30
CA ALA A 136 -4.69 3.71 -1.50
C ALA A 136 -3.34 3.23 -0.93
N ALA A 137 -3.24 1.97 -0.51
CA ALA A 137 -2.00 1.40 -0.01
C ALA A 137 -0.92 1.31 -1.09
N LEU A 138 -1.28 0.86 -2.29
CA LEU A 138 -0.35 0.87 -3.43
C LEU A 138 0.13 2.29 -3.76
N THR A 139 -0.77 3.27 -3.77
CA THR A 139 -0.41 4.68 -4.02
C THR A 139 0.58 5.20 -2.97
N LEU A 140 0.36 4.89 -1.69
CA LEU A 140 1.28 5.28 -0.61
C LEU A 140 2.64 4.60 -0.73
N LEU A 141 2.69 3.30 -1.04
CA LEU A 141 3.94 2.58 -1.27
C LEU A 141 4.79 3.30 -2.33
N GLN A 142 4.19 3.63 -3.47
CA GLN A 142 4.87 4.30 -4.58
C GLN A 142 5.41 5.69 -4.21
N ILE A 143 4.64 6.48 -3.46
CA ILE A 143 5.06 7.82 -3.04
C ILE A 143 6.19 7.76 -2.01
N ILE A 144 6.15 6.78 -1.09
CA ILE A 144 7.13 6.66 -0.01
C ILE A 144 8.44 6.05 -0.52
N GLU A 145 8.39 5.03 -1.37
CA GLU A 145 9.58 4.46 -2.01
C GLU A 145 10.28 5.46 -2.91
N GLY A 146 9.52 6.22 -3.71
CA GLY A 146 10.08 7.28 -4.56
C GLY A 146 10.83 8.38 -3.79
N LYS A 147 10.58 8.54 -2.47
CA LYS A 147 11.32 9.47 -1.60
C LYS A 147 12.59 8.88 -0.98
N GLN A 148 12.76 7.56 -1.00
CA GLN A 148 13.90 6.86 -0.39
C GLN A 148 15.01 6.52 -1.39
N SER A 149 14.75 6.67 -2.70
CA SER A 149 15.71 6.45 -3.80
C SER A 149 16.45 7.72 -4.22
#